data_AF-A0A5B7UJ23-F1
#
_entry.id   AF-A0A5B7UJ23-F1
#
_cell.length_a   1.000
_cell.length_b   1.000
_cell.length_c   1.000
_cell.angle_alpha   90.00
_cell.angle_beta   90.00
_cell.angle_gamma   90.00
#
_symmetry.space_group_name_H-M   'P 1'
#
loop_
_entity.id
_entity.type
_entity.pdbx_description
1 polymer ?
#
loop_
_entity_poly.entity_id
_entity_poly.type
_entity_poly.pdbx_seq_one_letter_code
_entity_poly.pdbx_strand_id
1 'polypeptide(L)'
;MTEEKRIEILNNAKEFFRKEIVGSHIEGSCKRASKLSEYNVNPFLFKYLANFLTGNDNAESIAKALVYPRILGSSINTSFGMKVQKLIGELFQGFGSTTSGIDIEFIDAIDGRRKYCQLKAGPNTINRDDVTTVINHFNGVRNLARTNNLNVGINDMIVGVVYGEDSELSSHYKKISESFPVIIGKEFWYRLTGKEDFYYELIDAVGEVALEVDGSQIVEDTISKLAIEIQQKYID
;
A
#
# COMPACT_ATOMS: atom_id res chain seq x y z
N MET A 1 21.03 2.05 12.86
CA MET A 1 21.38 1.91 11.43
C MET A 1 22.61 2.76 11.09
N THR A 2 23.56 2.22 10.32
CA THR A 2 24.71 2.98 9.78
C THR A 2 24.30 3.84 8.59
N GLU A 3 25.11 4.84 8.27
CA GLU A 3 24.84 5.75 7.14
C GLU A 3 24.87 5.03 5.78
N GLU A 4 25.84 4.13 5.58
CA GLU A 4 25.93 3.29 4.40
C GLU A 4 24.66 2.44 4.21
N LYS A 5 24.16 1.84 5.30
CA LYS A 5 22.95 1.01 5.24
C LYS A 5 21.71 1.86 4.97
N ARG A 6 21.64 3.07 5.52
CA ARG A 6 20.56 4.03 5.25
C ARG A 6 20.48 4.35 3.77
N ILE A 7 21.60 4.73 3.16
CA ILE A 7 21.70 5.06 1.73
C ILE A 7 21.33 3.86 0.86
N GLU A 8 21.82 2.66 1.21
CA GLU A 8 21.47 1.42 0.51
C GLU A 8 19.95 1.19 0.52
N ILE A 9 19.30 1.30 1.68
CA ILE A 9 17.85 1.09 1.80
C ILE A 9 17.08 2.12 0.99
N LEU A 10 17.46 3.40 1.04
CA LEU A 10 16.79 4.45 0.25
C LEU A 10 16.95 4.21 -1.25
N ASN A 11 18.11 3.74 -1.70
CA ASN A 11 18.31 3.38 -3.10
C ASN A 11 17.48 2.16 -3.51
N ASN A 12 17.39 1.13 -2.64
CA ASN A 12 16.51 -0.02 -2.86
C ASN A 12 15.04 0.42 -2.95
N ALA A 13 14.61 1.37 -2.12
CA ALA A 13 13.27 1.94 -2.19
C ALA A 13 13.02 2.60 -3.55
N LYS A 14 13.94 3.48 -3.99
CA LYS A 14 13.81 4.14 -5.30
C LYS A 14 13.66 3.12 -6.44
N GLU A 15 14.50 2.09 -6.41
CA GLU A 15 14.50 1.05 -7.43
C GLU A 15 13.23 0.19 -7.40
N PHE A 16 12.75 -0.19 -6.21
CA PHE A 16 11.47 -0.87 -6.05
C PHE A 16 10.33 -0.04 -6.62
N PHE A 17 10.24 1.24 -6.27
CA PHE A 17 9.15 2.11 -6.75
C PHE A 17 9.18 2.24 -8.28
N ARG A 18 10.37 2.42 -8.86
CA ARG A 18 10.55 2.51 -10.31
C ARG A 18 10.09 1.24 -11.03
N LYS A 19 10.51 0.07 -10.57
CA LYS A 19 10.20 -1.21 -11.23
C LYS A 19 8.80 -1.71 -10.93
N GLU A 20 8.44 -1.73 -9.66
CA GLU A 20 7.27 -2.42 -9.17
C GLU A 20 6.04 -1.52 -9.15
N ILE A 21 6.16 -0.26 -8.77
CA ILE A 21 4.99 0.62 -8.63
C ILE A 21 4.71 1.32 -9.95
N VAL A 22 5.68 2.09 -10.46
CA VAL A 22 5.55 2.83 -11.72
C VAL A 22 5.29 1.89 -12.89
N GLY A 23 6.11 0.84 -13.05
CA GLY A 23 5.94 -0.13 -14.13
C GLY A 23 4.55 -0.79 -14.12
N SER A 24 4.08 -1.26 -12.96
CA SER A 24 2.75 -1.88 -12.85
C SER A 24 1.59 -0.88 -13.04
N HIS A 25 1.81 0.39 -12.67
CA HIS A 25 0.83 1.45 -12.88
C HIS A 25 0.67 1.75 -14.37
N ILE A 26 1.77 1.98 -15.09
CA ILE A 26 1.77 2.28 -16.52
C ILE A 26 1.29 1.07 -17.34
N GLU A 27 1.99 -0.06 -17.25
CA GLU A 27 1.77 -1.21 -18.14
C GLU A 27 0.51 -2.00 -17.76
N GLY A 28 0.12 -1.94 -16.49
CA GLY A 28 -1.03 -2.67 -15.96
C GLY A 28 -2.28 -1.82 -15.78
N SER A 29 -2.19 -0.74 -15.00
CA SER A 29 -3.37 0.05 -14.62
C SER A 29 -3.86 0.95 -15.75
N CYS A 30 -2.99 1.73 -16.38
CA CYS A 30 -3.36 2.61 -17.50
C CYS A 30 -3.85 1.80 -18.70
N LYS A 31 -3.17 0.71 -19.05
CA LYS A 31 -3.58 -0.18 -20.15
C LYS A 31 -4.95 -0.84 -19.95
N ARG A 32 -5.32 -1.20 -18.72
CA ARG A 32 -6.68 -1.70 -18.42
C ARG A 32 -7.69 -0.56 -18.40
N ALA A 33 -7.31 0.59 -17.84
CA ALA A 33 -8.16 1.77 -17.80
C ALA A 33 -8.52 2.30 -19.20
N SER A 34 -7.77 1.94 -20.24
CA SER A 34 -8.10 2.32 -21.62
C SER A 34 -9.22 1.50 -22.26
N LYS A 35 -9.79 0.50 -21.56
CA LYS A 35 -10.80 -0.43 -22.10
C LYS A 35 -12.10 -0.30 -21.35
N LEU A 36 -13.21 -0.12 -22.06
CA LEU A 36 -14.54 0.03 -21.48
C LEU A 36 -15.04 -1.23 -20.78
N SER A 37 -14.60 -2.41 -21.25
CA SER A 37 -14.92 -3.70 -20.63
C SER A 37 -14.42 -3.85 -19.19
N GLU A 38 -13.45 -3.04 -18.81
CA GLU A 38 -12.87 -3.05 -17.48
C GLU A 38 -13.70 -2.23 -16.48
N TYR A 39 -14.77 -1.55 -16.91
CA TYR A 39 -15.60 -0.69 -16.08
C TYR A 39 -17.01 -1.26 -15.94
N ASN A 40 -17.51 -1.26 -14.71
CA ASN A 40 -18.94 -1.40 -14.44
C ASN A 40 -19.59 -0.01 -14.42
N VAL A 41 -19.85 0.55 -15.60
CA VAL A 41 -20.37 1.91 -15.76
C VAL A 41 -21.80 2.00 -15.22
N ASN A 42 -22.03 2.87 -14.23
CA ASN A 42 -23.38 3.16 -13.76
C ASN A 42 -24.10 4.11 -14.75
N PRO A 43 -25.15 3.64 -15.46
CA PRO A 43 -25.81 4.41 -16.51
C PRO A 43 -26.47 5.70 -16.00
N PHE A 44 -26.81 5.77 -14.71
CA PHE A 44 -27.44 6.95 -14.10
C PHE A 44 -26.44 8.05 -13.78
N LEU A 45 -25.14 7.73 -13.67
CA LEU A 45 -24.14 8.65 -13.10
C LEU A 45 -23.09 9.11 -14.09
N PHE A 46 -22.75 8.32 -15.12
CA PHE A 46 -21.56 8.62 -15.94
C PHE A 46 -21.64 9.97 -16.67
N LYS A 47 -22.80 10.35 -17.22
CA LYS A 47 -23.00 11.67 -17.85
C LYS A 47 -22.98 12.81 -16.84
N TYR A 48 -23.53 12.59 -15.65
CA TYR A 48 -23.50 13.56 -14.57
C TYR A 48 -22.05 13.81 -14.11
N LEU A 49 -21.28 12.74 -13.87
CA LEU A 49 -19.88 12.84 -13.47
C LEU A 49 -19.01 13.52 -14.54
N ALA A 50 -19.26 13.22 -15.82
CA ALA A 50 -18.58 13.89 -16.93
C ALA A 50 -18.86 15.40 -16.96
N ASN A 51 -20.14 15.79 -16.89
CA ASN A 51 -20.56 17.19 -16.83
C ASN A 51 -20.01 17.90 -15.60
N PHE A 52 -20.02 17.23 -14.44
CA PHE A 52 -19.49 17.80 -13.20
C PHE A 52 -17.98 18.07 -13.29
N LEU A 53 -17.23 17.18 -13.95
CA LEU A 53 -15.78 17.30 -14.10
C LEU A 53 -15.36 18.32 -15.17
N THR A 54 -16.07 18.38 -16.30
CA THR A 54 -15.60 19.07 -17.52
C THR A 54 -16.59 20.06 -18.12
N GLY A 55 -17.81 20.13 -17.59
CA GLY A 55 -18.90 20.95 -18.12
C GLY A 55 -19.64 20.38 -19.34
N ASN A 56 -19.33 19.15 -19.78
CA ASN A 56 -20.05 18.45 -20.86
C ASN A 56 -20.02 16.92 -20.68
N ASP A 57 -20.79 16.17 -21.48
CA ASP A 57 -20.84 14.70 -21.49
C ASP A 57 -20.37 14.07 -22.81
N ASN A 58 -19.46 14.72 -23.53
CA ASN A 58 -18.86 14.07 -24.70
C ASN A 58 -18.05 12.82 -24.29
N ALA A 59 -17.70 11.97 -25.27
CA ALA A 59 -17.00 10.72 -25.02
C ALA A 59 -15.69 10.90 -24.24
N GLU A 60 -14.93 11.96 -24.52
CA GLU A 60 -13.67 12.26 -23.85
C GLU A 60 -13.90 12.66 -22.38
N SER A 61 -14.93 13.44 -22.10
CA SER A 61 -15.32 13.87 -20.76
C SER A 61 -15.80 12.71 -19.90
N ILE A 62 -16.56 11.78 -20.48
CA ILE A 62 -16.93 10.53 -19.82
C ILE A 62 -15.67 9.68 -19.57
N ALA A 63 -14.77 9.57 -20.55
CA ALA A 63 -13.52 8.84 -20.39
C ALA A 63 -12.68 9.42 -19.25
N LYS A 64 -12.51 10.74 -19.17
CA LYS A 64 -11.83 11.45 -18.06
C LYS A 64 -12.45 11.11 -16.71
N ALA A 65 -13.77 11.17 -16.60
CA ALA A 65 -14.50 10.87 -15.37
C ALA A 65 -14.34 9.41 -14.90
N LEU A 66 -14.08 8.47 -15.81
CA LEU A 66 -13.82 7.06 -15.49
C LEU A 66 -12.34 6.78 -15.21
N VAL A 67 -11.44 7.34 -16.02
CA VAL A 67 -10.00 7.06 -15.96
C VAL A 67 -9.36 7.66 -14.73
N TYR A 68 -9.59 8.94 -14.42
CA TYR A 68 -8.89 9.60 -13.32
C TYR A 68 -9.11 8.92 -11.96
N PRO A 69 -10.34 8.62 -11.51
CA PRO A 69 -10.54 7.95 -10.23
C PRO A 69 -9.90 6.56 -10.18
N ARG A 70 -9.81 5.89 -11.33
CA ARG A 70 -9.25 4.55 -11.43
C ARG A 70 -7.73 4.54 -11.34
N ILE A 71 -7.05 5.36 -12.15
CA ILE A 71 -5.59 5.33 -12.22
C ILE A 71 -4.93 6.17 -11.13
N LEU A 72 -5.55 7.27 -10.69
CA LEU A 72 -5.00 8.16 -9.64
C LEU A 72 -5.50 7.79 -8.24
N GLY A 73 -6.40 6.82 -8.12
CA GLY A 73 -6.99 6.40 -6.86
C GLY A 73 -6.83 4.90 -6.61
N SER A 74 -7.88 4.14 -6.91
CA SER A 74 -8.01 2.76 -6.42
C SER A 74 -6.91 1.82 -6.93
N SER A 75 -6.52 1.91 -8.21
CA SER A 75 -5.56 0.97 -8.80
C SER A 75 -4.18 1.10 -8.18
N ILE A 76 -3.68 2.33 -8.01
CA ILE A 76 -2.34 2.57 -7.45
C ILE A 76 -2.29 2.21 -5.97
N ASN A 77 -3.31 2.57 -5.19
CA ASN A 77 -3.40 2.23 -3.76
C ASN A 77 -3.47 0.70 -3.54
N THR A 78 -4.25 -0.01 -4.36
CA THR A 78 -4.32 -1.46 -4.32
C THR A 78 -2.98 -2.08 -4.69
N SER A 79 -2.35 -1.59 -5.77
CA SER A 79 -1.06 -2.11 -6.22
C SER A 79 0.04 -1.92 -5.18
N PHE A 80 0.11 -0.75 -4.55
CA PHE A 80 1.05 -0.50 -3.47
C PHE A 80 0.78 -1.42 -2.28
N GLY A 81 -0.48 -1.50 -1.84
CA GLY A 81 -0.86 -2.32 -0.69
C GLY A 81 -0.53 -3.80 -0.85
N MET A 82 -0.75 -4.39 -2.04
CA MET A 82 -0.40 -5.77 -2.34
C MET A 82 1.12 -6.03 -2.34
N LYS A 83 1.93 -4.99 -2.55
CA LYS A 83 3.39 -5.12 -2.65
C LYS A 83 4.13 -4.67 -1.39
N VAL A 84 3.43 -4.29 -0.32
CA VAL A 84 4.07 -3.84 0.93
C VAL A 84 5.00 -4.89 1.54
N GLN A 85 4.63 -6.16 1.55
CA GLN A 85 5.53 -7.21 2.05
C GLN A 85 6.80 -7.33 1.18
N LYS A 86 6.63 -7.24 -0.14
CA LYS A 86 7.76 -7.25 -1.10
C LYS A 86 8.66 -6.02 -0.90
N LEU A 87 8.07 -4.84 -0.69
CA LEU A 87 8.82 -3.62 -0.35
C LEU A 87 9.70 -3.87 0.88
N ILE A 88 9.13 -4.32 2.00
CA ILE A 88 9.93 -4.57 3.21
C ILE A 88 11.02 -5.61 2.97
N GLY A 89 10.76 -6.66 2.21
CA GLY A 89 11.77 -7.66 1.85
C GLY A 89 12.92 -7.13 0.99
N GLU A 90 12.65 -6.17 0.09
CA GLU A 90 13.68 -5.52 -0.74
C GLU A 90 14.49 -4.48 0.05
N LEU A 91 13.83 -3.77 0.98
CA LEU A 91 14.50 -2.82 1.87
C LEU A 91 15.37 -3.55 2.90
N PHE A 92 14.86 -4.62 3.50
CA PHE A 92 15.48 -5.33 4.61
C PHE A 92 15.57 -6.83 4.31
N GLN A 93 16.73 -7.23 3.76
CA GLN A 93 17.01 -8.63 3.48
C GLN A 93 16.94 -9.48 4.77
N GLY A 94 16.28 -10.63 4.69
CA GLY A 94 16.19 -11.60 5.78
C GLY A 94 15.10 -11.32 6.81
N PHE A 95 14.23 -10.33 6.58
CA PHE A 95 13.12 -10.04 7.49
C PHE A 95 11.91 -10.96 7.30
N GLY A 96 11.79 -11.66 6.18
CA GLY A 96 10.67 -12.57 5.94
C GLY A 96 10.56 -13.65 7.04
N SER A 97 9.35 -13.88 7.55
CA SER A 97 9.11 -14.90 8.56
C SER A 97 8.71 -16.24 7.92
N THR A 98 9.14 -17.34 8.54
CA THR A 98 8.64 -18.69 8.24
C THR A 98 7.50 -19.10 9.18
N THR A 99 7.18 -18.25 10.16
CA THR A 99 6.14 -18.49 11.15
C THR A 99 4.76 -18.21 10.54
N SER A 100 3.85 -19.20 10.58
CA SER A 100 2.52 -19.05 10.02
C SER A 100 1.78 -17.83 10.59
N GLY A 101 1.27 -16.98 9.71
CA GLY A 101 0.53 -15.78 10.08
C GLY A 101 1.37 -14.57 10.44
N ILE A 102 2.70 -14.68 10.36
CA ILE A 102 3.66 -13.58 10.53
C ILE A 102 4.28 -13.27 9.17
N ASP A 103 4.37 -12.00 8.83
CA ASP A 103 4.94 -11.57 7.55
C ASP A 103 6.43 -11.31 7.67
N ILE A 104 6.83 -10.60 8.74
CA ILE A 104 8.23 -10.30 9.01
C ILE A 104 8.61 -10.52 10.47
N GLU A 105 9.89 -10.82 10.69
CA GLU A 105 10.54 -10.84 11.98
C GLU A 105 11.75 -9.92 11.97
N PHE A 106 11.88 -9.05 12.97
CA PHE A 106 13.01 -8.13 13.09
C PHE A 106 13.36 -7.88 14.56
N ILE A 107 14.53 -7.32 14.81
CA ILE A 107 14.89 -6.83 16.14
C ILE A 107 14.49 -5.36 16.22
N ASP A 108 13.59 -5.01 17.13
CA ASP A 108 13.18 -3.62 17.35
C ASP A 108 14.39 -2.81 17.80
N ALA A 109 14.68 -1.73 17.06
CA ALA A 109 15.85 -0.89 17.29
C ALA A 109 15.79 -0.12 18.62
N ILE A 110 14.61 -0.01 19.23
CA ILE A 110 14.36 0.75 20.45
C ILE A 110 14.45 -0.15 21.68
N ASP A 111 13.77 -1.30 21.67
CA ASP A 111 13.73 -2.19 22.84
C ASP A 111 14.63 -3.44 22.73
N GLY A 112 15.24 -3.67 21.57
CA GLY A 112 16.18 -4.78 21.32
C GLY A 112 15.53 -6.17 21.29
N ARG A 113 14.20 -6.27 21.32
CA ARG A 113 13.48 -7.56 21.30
C ARG A 113 13.13 -7.97 19.88
N ARG A 114 13.08 -9.29 19.66
CA ARG A 114 12.54 -9.84 18.40
C ARG A 114 11.04 -9.58 18.35
N LYS A 115 10.60 -8.96 17.25
CA LYS A 115 9.20 -8.72 16.93
C LYS A 115 8.74 -9.68 15.85
N TYR A 116 7.51 -10.16 16.00
CA TYR A 116 6.78 -10.95 15.02
C TYR A 116 5.66 -10.06 14.51
N CYS A 117 5.81 -9.62 13.28
CA CYS A 117 4.99 -8.55 12.73
C CYS A 117 4.11 -9.07 11.61
N GLN A 118 2.82 -8.76 11.70
CA GLN A 118 1.92 -8.83 10.55
C GLN A 118 1.84 -7.43 9.93
N LEU A 119 2.16 -7.33 8.65
CA LEU A 119 2.22 -6.09 7.90
C LEU A 119 0.87 -5.75 7.29
N LYS A 120 0.51 -4.48 7.35
CA LYS A 120 -0.62 -3.91 6.64
C LYS A 120 -0.20 -2.59 6.01
N ALA A 121 -0.77 -2.26 4.85
CA ALA A 121 -0.30 -1.10 4.11
C ALA A 121 -0.69 0.21 4.80
N GLY A 122 -1.96 0.35 5.20
CA GLY A 122 -2.49 1.62 5.71
C GLY A 122 -3.62 1.45 6.74
N PRO A 123 -4.11 2.56 7.30
CA PRO A 123 -4.96 2.57 8.50
C PRO A 123 -6.38 2.02 8.30
N ASN A 124 -6.77 1.80 7.04
CA ASN A 124 -8.09 1.30 6.65
C ASN A 124 -8.02 0.03 5.78
N THR A 125 -6.94 -0.76 5.93
CA THR A 125 -6.66 -1.90 5.04
C THR A 125 -7.08 -3.27 5.60
N ILE A 126 -7.81 -3.29 6.72
CA ILE A 126 -8.34 -4.53 7.32
C ILE A 126 -9.85 -4.46 7.51
N ASN A 127 -10.46 -5.64 7.56
CA ASN A 127 -11.88 -5.83 7.86
C ASN A 127 -12.09 -6.55 9.20
N ARG A 128 -13.33 -6.96 9.49
CA ARG A 128 -13.69 -7.66 10.73
C ARG A 128 -13.03 -9.04 10.86
N ASP A 129 -12.89 -9.77 9.76
CA ASP A 129 -12.35 -11.13 9.76
C ASP A 129 -10.83 -11.10 9.93
N ASP A 130 -10.17 -10.08 9.38
CA ASP A 130 -8.75 -9.79 9.64
C ASP A 130 -8.45 -9.66 11.13
N VAL A 131 -9.28 -8.94 11.91
CA VAL A 131 -9.08 -8.77 13.37
C VAL A 131 -8.98 -10.12 14.06
N THR A 132 -9.92 -11.02 13.77
CA THR A 132 -9.96 -12.35 14.36
C THR A 132 -8.75 -13.18 13.92
N THR A 133 -8.38 -13.06 12.64
CA THR A 133 -7.26 -13.78 12.04
C THR A 133 -5.93 -13.38 12.67
N VAL A 134 -5.66 -12.08 12.78
CA VAL A 134 -4.45 -11.51 13.39
C VAL A 134 -4.30 -12.01 14.83
N ILE A 135 -5.37 -11.87 15.64
CA ILE A 135 -5.36 -12.28 17.05
C ILE A 135 -5.07 -13.78 17.17
N ASN A 136 -5.69 -14.61 16.32
CA ASN A 136 -5.47 -16.05 16.33
C ASN A 136 -4.04 -16.44 15.93
N HIS A 137 -3.47 -15.80 14.91
CA HIS A 137 -2.08 -16.02 14.52
C HIS A 137 -1.12 -15.69 15.67
N PHE A 138 -1.25 -14.50 16.26
CA PHE A 138 -0.38 -14.07 17.37
C PHE A 138 -0.51 -14.98 18.59
N ASN A 139 -1.74 -15.38 18.95
CA ASN A 139 -1.95 -16.37 20.02
C ASN A 139 -1.33 -17.73 19.68
N GLY A 140 -1.41 -18.17 18.41
CA GLY A 140 -0.76 -19.39 17.92
C GLY A 140 0.75 -19.36 18.12
N VAL A 141 1.41 -18.28 17.69
CA VAL A 141 2.87 -18.09 17.86
C VAL A 141 3.26 -18.10 19.33
N ARG A 142 2.53 -17.36 20.18
CA ARG A 142 2.79 -17.32 21.62
C ARG A 142 2.59 -18.67 22.31
N ASN A 143 1.55 -19.41 21.93
CA ASN A 143 1.31 -20.75 22.47
C ASN A 143 2.43 -21.71 22.09
N LEU A 144 2.89 -21.68 20.84
CA LEU A 144 4.02 -22.48 20.38
C LEU A 144 5.32 -22.09 21.09
N ALA A 145 5.58 -20.79 21.27
CA ALA A 145 6.74 -20.31 22.00
C ALA A 145 6.76 -20.83 23.45
N ARG A 146 5.62 -20.78 24.15
CA ARG A 146 5.48 -21.33 25.51
C ARG A 146 5.77 -22.84 25.56
N THR A 147 5.27 -23.62 24.61
CA THR A 147 5.53 -25.07 24.54
C THR A 147 7.02 -25.38 24.33
N ASN A 148 7.75 -24.48 23.67
CA ASN A 148 9.19 -24.62 23.42
C ASN A 148 10.07 -23.85 24.42
N ASN A 149 9.51 -23.37 25.54
CA ASN A 149 10.22 -22.56 26.54
C ASN A 149 10.94 -21.31 25.98
N LEU A 150 10.37 -20.71 24.92
CA LEU A 150 10.85 -19.45 24.36
C LEU A 150 10.20 -18.25 25.06
N ASN A 151 11.00 -17.22 25.33
CA ASN A 151 10.53 -16.00 25.99
C ASN A 151 9.92 -15.01 24.97
N VAL A 152 8.68 -15.28 24.54
CA VAL A 152 7.92 -14.43 23.60
C VAL A 152 6.71 -13.82 24.31
N GLY A 153 6.73 -12.50 24.49
CA GLY A 153 5.70 -11.72 25.17
C GLY A 153 4.58 -11.24 24.24
N ILE A 154 3.56 -10.60 24.83
CA ILE A 154 2.48 -9.95 24.07
C ILE A 154 3.04 -8.82 23.22
N ASN A 155 3.92 -7.99 23.79
CA ASN A 155 4.53 -6.84 23.12
C ASN A 155 5.56 -7.20 22.04
N ASP A 156 5.83 -8.50 21.85
CA ASP A 156 6.65 -9.00 20.75
C ASP A 156 5.81 -9.30 19.51
N MET A 157 4.48 -9.44 19.67
CA MET A 157 3.54 -9.56 18.55
C MET A 157 3.07 -8.16 18.18
N ILE A 158 3.29 -7.73 16.94
CA ILE A 158 2.91 -6.39 16.53
C ILE A 158 2.18 -6.41 15.19
N VAL A 159 1.24 -5.49 15.02
CA VAL A 159 0.75 -5.14 13.69
C VAL A 159 1.49 -3.90 13.22
N GLY A 160 2.24 -4.02 12.14
CA GLY A 160 2.93 -2.90 11.50
C GLY A 160 2.08 -2.31 10.39
N VAL A 161 1.72 -1.03 10.49
CA VAL A 161 0.98 -0.29 9.47
C VAL A 161 1.94 0.70 8.80
N VAL A 162 2.16 0.54 7.49
CA VAL A 162 3.30 1.18 6.79
C VAL A 162 3.18 2.70 6.63
N TYR A 163 1.97 3.22 6.44
CA TYR A 163 1.72 4.66 6.34
C TYR A 163 0.47 5.08 7.13
N GLY A 164 0.34 6.39 7.35
CA GLY A 164 -0.77 7.03 8.05
C GLY A 164 -0.42 7.42 9.48
N GLU A 165 -1.43 7.92 10.19
CA GLU A 165 -1.33 8.35 11.58
C GLU A 165 -2.25 7.54 12.51
N ASP A 166 -1.93 7.51 13.81
CA ASP A 166 -2.72 6.81 14.82
C ASP A 166 -4.20 7.26 14.85
N SER A 167 -4.43 8.56 14.63
CA SER A 167 -5.76 9.16 14.57
C SER A 167 -6.64 8.60 13.44
N GLU A 168 -6.01 8.11 12.37
CA GLU A 168 -6.67 7.58 11.17
C GLU A 168 -6.99 6.08 11.27
N LEU A 169 -6.43 5.40 12.28
CA LEU A 169 -6.63 3.96 12.47
C LEU A 169 -8.13 3.63 12.59
N SER A 170 -8.57 2.73 11.71
CA SER A 170 -9.94 2.23 11.74
C SER A 170 -10.29 1.59 13.08
N SER A 171 -11.59 1.50 13.37
CA SER A 171 -12.09 0.82 14.56
C SER A 171 -11.67 -0.66 14.64
N HIS A 172 -11.31 -1.27 13.51
CA HIS A 172 -10.76 -2.63 13.46
C HIS A 172 -9.37 -2.72 14.09
N TYR A 173 -8.47 -1.76 13.78
CA TYR A 173 -7.15 -1.72 14.43
C TYR A 173 -7.25 -1.39 15.90
N LYS A 174 -8.18 -0.50 16.28
CA LYS A 174 -8.43 -0.18 17.70
C LYS A 174 -8.80 -1.44 18.48
N LYS A 175 -9.61 -2.33 17.92
CA LYS A 175 -9.91 -3.64 18.55
C LYS A 175 -8.69 -4.54 18.67
N ILE A 176 -7.79 -4.55 17.69
CA ILE A 176 -6.53 -5.31 17.81
C ILE A 176 -5.66 -4.72 18.92
N SER A 177 -5.60 -3.39 19.02
CA SER A 177 -4.79 -2.67 20.01
C SER A 177 -5.16 -2.96 21.47
N GLU A 178 -6.38 -3.43 21.71
CA GLU A 178 -6.81 -3.92 23.04
C GLU A 178 -6.06 -5.19 23.48
N SER A 179 -5.54 -5.98 22.52
CA SER A 179 -4.86 -7.25 22.78
C SER A 179 -3.37 -7.25 22.41
N PHE A 180 -3.00 -6.58 21.32
CA PHE A 180 -1.65 -6.56 20.77
C PHE A 180 -1.30 -5.18 20.22
N PRO A 181 -0.04 -4.71 20.38
CA PRO A 181 0.38 -3.42 19.83
C PRO A 181 0.11 -3.28 18.33
N VAL A 182 -0.44 -2.14 17.95
CA VAL A 182 -0.52 -1.67 16.56
C VAL A 182 0.41 -0.47 16.44
N ILE A 183 1.34 -0.53 15.51
CA ILE A 183 2.36 0.49 15.31
C ILE A 183 2.26 1.00 13.88
N ILE A 184 2.12 2.31 13.71
CA ILE A 184 1.78 2.93 12.42
C ILE A 184 2.79 4.00 11.99
N GLY A 185 3.01 4.08 10.67
CA GLY A 185 3.68 5.20 10.01
C GLY A 185 5.06 5.46 10.59
N LYS A 186 5.33 6.72 10.96
CA LYS A 186 6.63 7.16 11.49
C LYS A 186 7.16 6.25 12.60
N GLU A 187 6.31 5.85 13.56
CA GLU A 187 6.73 5.01 14.68
C GLU A 187 7.13 3.60 14.23
N PHE A 188 6.43 3.03 13.24
CA PHE A 188 6.78 1.70 12.72
C PHE A 188 8.17 1.71 12.09
N TRP A 189 8.45 2.71 11.27
CA TRP A 189 9.76 2.88 10.63
C TRP A 189 10.86 3.23 11.63
N TYR A 190 10.55 4.01 12.67
CA TYR A 190 11.47 4.30 13.75
C TYR A 190 11.89 3.03 14.49
N ARG A 191 10.95 2.14 14.81
CA ARG A 191 11.25 0.84 15.45
C ARG A 191 12.02 -0.11 14.55
N LEU A 192 11.77 -0.08 13.23
CA LEU A 192 12.52 -0.90 12.28
C LEU A 192 13.98 -0.46 12.15
N THR A 193 14.25 0.85 12.20
CA THR A 193 15.53 1.41 11.76
C THR A 193 16.35 2.09 12.86
N GLY A 194 15.69 2.53 13.93
CA GLY A 194 16.22 3.38 14.99
C GLY A 194 16.42 4.84 14.54
N LYS A 195 15.83 5.28 13.43
CA LYS A 195 15.97 6.62 12.87
C LYS A 195 14.62 7.31 12.75
N GLU A 196 14.42 8.39 13.50
CA GLU A 196 13.11 9.08 13.57
C GLU A 196 12.69 9.69 12.23
N ASP A 197 13.64 10.23 11.47
CA ASP A 197 13.36 10.92 10.20
C ASP A 197 13.31 9.98 8.99
N PHE A 198 13.64 8.70 9.17
CA PHE A 198 13.71 7.74 8.07
C PHE A 198 12.40 7.60 7.29
N TYR A 199 11.26 7.76 7.98
CA TYR A 199 9.96 7.75 7.31
C TYR A 199 9.83 8.87 6.27
N TYR A 200 10.31 10.07 6.58
CA TYR A 200 10.26 11.21 5.67
C TYR A 200 11.30 11.08 4.56
N GLU A 201 12.51 10.61 4.89
CA GLU A 201 13.53 10.30 3.87
C GLU A 201 13.03 9.28 2.85
N LEU A 202 12.26 8.28 3.29
CA LEU A 202 11.65 7.29 2.40
C LEU A 202 10.59 7.93 1.50
N ILE A 203 9.76 8.84 2.04
CA ILE A 203 8.78 9.60 1.25
C ILE A 203 9.49 10.45 0.19
N ASP A 204 10.53 11.18 0.57
CA ASP A 204 11.30 12.03 -0.33
C ASP A 204 11.97 11.21 -1.45
N ALA A 205 12.54 10.05 -1.09
CA ALA A 205 13.13 9.12 -2.05
C ALA A 205 12.11 8.66 -3.10
N VAL A 206 10.87 8.39 -2.70
CA VAL A 206 9.78 8.04 -3.62
C VAL A 206 9.37 9.23 -4.48
N GLY A 207 9.32 10.43 -3.90
CA GLY A 207 9.02 11.67 -4.61
C GLY A 207 10.03 11.98 -5.72
N GLU A 208 11.31 11.70 -5.50
CA GLU A 208 12.34 11.83 -6.54
C GLU A 208 12.08 10.91 -7.74
N VAL A 209 11.69 9.66 -7.53
CA VAL A 209 11.36 8.72 -8.62
C VAL A 209 10.17 9.21 -9.43
N ALA A 210 9.20 9.87 -8.80
CA ALA A 210 8.05 10.43 -9.50
C ALA A 210 8.44 11.54 -10.49
N LEU A 211 9.52 12.28 -10.23
CA LEU A 211 10.03 13.31 -11.15
C LEU A 211 10.71 12.74 -12.40
N GLU A 212 11.10 11.46 -12.38
CA GLU A 212 11.73 10.78 -13.52
C GLU A 212 10.71 10.34 -14.59
N VAL A 213 9.41 10.41 -14.29
CA VAL A 213 8.34 9.81 -15.10
C VAL A 213 7.35 10.88 -15.56
N ASP A 214 7.38 11.21 -16.85
CA ASP A 214 6.30 11.99 -17.45
C ASP A 214 5.12 11.08 -17.82
N GLY A 215 4.16 10.96 -16.91
CA GLY A 215 2.95 10.17 -17.09
C GLY A 215 1.87 10.85 -17.92
N SER A 216 2.00 12.15 -18.26
CA SER A 216 0.92 12.95 -18.84
C SER A 216 0.43 12.38 -20.18
N GLN A 217 1.35 12.09 -21.09
CA GLN A 217 1.04 11.51 -22.40
C GLN A 217 0.36 10.13 -22.26
N ILE A 218 0.78 9.32 -21.30
CA ILE A 218 0.20 7.98 -21.07
C ILE A 218 -1.26 8.12 -20.62
N VAL A 219 -1.56 9.11 -19.77
CA VAL A 219 -2.91 9.38 -19.30
C VAL A 219 -3.78 9.88 -20.46
N GLU A 220 -3.29 10.81 -21.27
CA GLU A 220 -3.99 11.32 -22.46
C GLU A 220 -4.28 10.21 -23.48
N ASP A 221 -3.31 9.35 -23.76
CA ASP A 221 -3.47 8.18 -24.64
C ASP A 221 -4.51 7.20 -24.08
N THR A 222 -4.52 6.99 -22.76
CA THR A 222 -5.48 6.12 -22.07
C THR A 222 -6.91 6.66 -22.20
N ILE A 223 -7.08 7.96 -21.98
CA ILE A 223 -8.37 8.66 -22.13
C ILE A 223 -8.84 8.59 -23.59
N SER A 224 -7.96 8.91 -24.54
CA SER A 224 -8.28 8.93 -25.97
C SER A 224 -8.76 7.57 -26.47
N LYS A 225 -8.09 6.48 -26.06
CA LYS A 225 -8.49 5.11 -26.39
C LYS A 225 -9.85 4.75 -25.81
N LEU A 226 -10.09 5.07 -24.54
CA LEU A 226 -11.38 4.79 -23.90
C LEU A 226 -12.52 5.62 -24.51
N ALA A 227 -12.26 6.87 -24.87
CA ALA A 227 -13.24 7.76 -25.49
C ALA A 227 -13.79 7.18 -26.80
N ILE A 228 -12.95 6.54 -27.61
CA ILE A 228 -13.39 5.85 -28.84
C ILE A 228 -14.41 4.76 -28.53
N GLU A 229 -14.15 3.90 -27.54
CA GLU A 229 -15.09 2.83 -27.15
C GLU A 229 -16.39 3.40 -26.55
N ILE A 230 -16.32 4.51 -25.82
CA ILE A 230 -17.50 5.19 -25.27
C ILE A 230 -18.36 5.80 -26.38
N GLN A 231 -17.73 6.47 -27.35
CA GLN A 231 -18.42 7.06 -28.50
C GLN A 231 -19.26 6.00 -29.21
N GLN A 232 -18.65 4.87 -29.53
CA GLN A 232 -19.29 3.75 -30.24
C GLN A 232 -20.42 3.08 -29.47
N LYS A 233 -20.42 3.13 -28.13
CA LYS A 233 -21.39 2.40 -27.30
C LYS A 233 -22.54 3.25 -26.78
N TYR A 234 -22.28 4.52 -26.50
CA TYR A 234 -23.19 5.38 -25.73
C TYR A 234 -23.60 6.68 -26.45
N ILE A 235 -22.97 7.02 -27.57
CA ILE A 235 -23.22 8.28 -28.29
C ILE A 235 -23.70 8.02 -29.71
N ASP A 236 -23.02 7.12 -30.44
CA ASP A 236 -23.47 6.59 -31.74
C ASP A 236 -24.65 5.61 -31.56
#